data_AF-A0A1E5XPR6-F1
#
_entry.id   AF-A0A1E5XPR6-F1
#
_cell.length_a   1.000
_cell.length_b   1.000
_cell.length_c   1.000
_cell.angle_alpha   90.00
_cell.angle_beta   90.00
_cell.angle_gamma   90.00
#
_symmetry.space_group_name_H-M   'P 1'
#
loop_
_entity.id
_entity.type
_entity.pdbx_description
1 polymer ?
#
loop_
_entity_poly.entity_id
_entity_poly.type
_entity_poly.pdbx_seq_one_letter_code
_entity_poly.pdbx_strand_id
1 'polypeptide(L)' 'MFYRKNVFAWEQIVRLVAGVALILAGLLLLSGWAGYAVVALGLYVMLTGIFGYCPACAMVGRKPVDRS' A
#
# COMPACT_ATOMS: atom_id res chain seq x y z
N MET A 1 22.54 -1.30 -4.06
CA MET A 1 21.33 -0.61 -4.58
C MET A 1 20.21 -0.74 -3.54
N PHE A 2 19.90 0.32 -2.79
CA PHE A 2 18.96 0.26 -1.65
C PHE A 2 17.47 0.40 -2.03
N TYR A 3 17.14 0.72 -3.29
CA TYR A 3 15.75 0.83 -3.74
C TYR A 3 15.56 0.09 -5.08
N ARG A 4 14.94 -1.11 -5.00
CA ARG A 4 14.54 -1.91 -6.15
C ARG A 4 13.03 -2.11 -6.05
N LYS A 5 12.28 -1.60 -7.03
CA LYS A 5 10.83 -1.82 -7.10
C LYS A 5 10.57 -3.32 -7.27
N ASN A 6 9.64 -3.89 -6.49
CA ASN A 6 9.24 -5.30 -6.64
C ASN A 6 7.84 -5.49 -7.23
N VAL A 7 7.06 -4.41 -7.29
CA VAL A 7 5.69 -4.42 -7.84
C VAL A 7 5.58 -3.58 -9.11
N PHE A 8 4.76 -4.05 -10.05
CA PHE A 8 4.48 -3.36 -11.31
C PHE A 8 3.69 -2.06 -11.10
N ALA A 9 3.67 -1.18 -12.11
CA ALA A 9 2.96 0.09 -12.04
C ALA A 9 1.45 -0.08 -11.75
N TRP A 10 0.81 -1.11 -12.31
CA TRP A 10 -0.62 -1.36 -12.06
C TRP A 10 -0.89 -1.74 -10.59
N GLU A 11 0.00 -2.50 -9.95
CA GLU A 11 -0.11 -2.88 -8.53
C GLU A 11 0.08 -1.68 -7.61
N GLN A 12 0.93 -0.73 -8.00
CA GLN A 12 1.10 0.53 -7.29
C GLN A 12 -0.18 1.36 -7.34
N ILE A 13 -0.83 1.44 -8.51
CA ILE A 13 -2.10 2.15 -8.69
C ILE A 13 -3.20 1.49 -7.84
N VAL A 14 -3.32 0.16 -7.89
CA VAL A 14 -4.31 -0.57 -7.07
C VAL A 14 -4.10 -0.31 -5.58
N ARG A 15 -2.86 -0.32 -5.09
CA ARG A 15 -2.53 -0.01 -3.69
C ARG A 15 -2.85 1.43 -3.31
N LEU A 16 -2.57 2.38 -4.18
CA LEU A 16 -2.92 3.78 -3.97
C LEU A 16 -4.44 3.93 -3.81
N VAL A 17 -5.21 3.37 -4.74
CA VAL A 17 -6.67 3.43 -4.73
C VAL A 17 -7.23 2.72 -3.49
N ALA A 18 -6.73 1.51 -3.18
CA ALA A 18 -7.16 0.77 -2.00
C ALA A 18 -6.82 1.49 -0.69
N GLY A 19 -5.63 2.09 -0.59
CA GLY A 19 -5.23 2.88 0.57
C GLY A 19 -6.12 4.11 0.79
N VAL A 20 -6.43 4.85 -0.29
CA VAL A 20 -7.37 5.98 -0.25
C VAL A 20 -8.77 5.52 0.17
N ALA A 21 -9.26 4.41 -0.40
CA ALA A 21 -10.55 3.85 -0.05
C ALA A 21 -10.63 3.44 1.44
N LEU A 22 -9.57 2.84 1.99
CA LEU A 22 -9.49 2.49 3.41
C LEU A 22 -9.46 3.72 4.31
N ILE A 23 -8.73 4.77 3.92
CA ILE A 23 -8.72 6.04 4.67
C ILE A 23 -10.14 6.62 4.70
N LEU A 24 -10.79 6.76 3.55
CA LEU A 24 -12.16 7.26 3.48
C LEU A 24 -13.14 6.40 4.29
N ALA A 25 -13.01 5.07 4.23
CA ALA A 25 -13.83 4.18 5.02
C ALA A 25 -13.61 4.35 6.52
N GLY A 26 -12.35 4.48 6.97
CA GLY A 26 -12.01 4.70 8.36
C GLY A 26 -12.50 6.05 8.91
N LEU A 27 -12.54 7.10 8.08
CA LEU A 27 -13.05 8.41 8.46
C LEU A 27 -14.58 8.52 8.42
N LEU A 28 -15.22 7.90 7.42
CA LEU A 28 -16.65 8.12 7.13
C LEU A 28 -17.56 7.04 7.72
N LEU A 29 -17.09 5.78 7.81
CA LEU A 29 -17.92 4.64 8.23
C LEU A 29 -17.63 4.16 9.65
N LEU A 30 -16.45 4.47 10.20
CA LEU A 30 -16.05 4.03 11.53
C LEU A 30 -15.85 5.21 12.48
N SER A 31 -16.21 5.02 13.74
CA SER A 31 -16.07 6.03 14.79
C SER A 31 -15.15 5.54 15.92
N GLY A 32 -14.47 6.47 16.58
CA GLY A 32 -13.57 6.16 17.69
C GLY A 32 -12.25 5.52 17.25
N TRP A 33 -11.61 4.80 18.18
CA TRP A 33 -10.26 4.24 18.01
C TRP A 33 -10.13 3.29 16.81
N ALA A 34 -11.20 2.57 16.48
CA ALA A 34 -11.22 1.64 15.36
C ALA A 34 -11.10 2.36 14.00
N GLY A 35 -11.71 3.55 13.86
CA GLY A 35 -11.58 4.38 12.66
C GLY A 35 -10.13 4.83 12.44
N TYR A 36 -9.47 5.32 13.49
CA TYR A 36 -8.06 5.70 13.42
C TYR A 36 -7.13 4.54 13.05
N ALA A 37 -7.39 3.34 13.57
CA ALA A 37 -6.64 2.14 13.21
C ALA A 37 -6.77 1.81 11.71
N VAL A 38 -8.00 1.89 11.16
CA VAL A 38 -8.24 1.66 9.73
C VAL A 38 -7.58 2.74 8.86
N VAL A 39 -7.62 4.00 9.28
CA VAL A 39 -6.91 5.09 8.58
C VAL A 39 -5.40 4.84 8.57
N ALA A 40 -4.81 4.43 9.70
CA ALA A 40 -3.38 4.10 9.78
C ALA A 40 -3.01 2.95 8.84
N LEU A 41 -3.84 1.91 8.76
CA LEU A 41 -3.66 0.80 7.81
C LEU A 41 -3.79 1.27 6.35
N GLY A 42 -4.76 2.12 6.05
CA GLY A 42 -4.92 2.70 4.71
C GLY A 42 -3.72 3.52 4.28
N LEU A 43 -3.17 4.34 5.18
CA LEU A 43 -1.92 5.09 4.95
C LEU A 43 -0.73 4.15 4.69
N TYR A 44 -0.58 3.10 5.48
CA TYR A 44 0.47 2.10 5.27
C TYR A 44 0.37 1.46 3.88
N VAL A 45 -0.82 1.02 3.47
CA VAL A 45 -1.06 0.44 2.14
C VAL A 45 -0.75 1.45 1.04
N MET A 46 -1.21 2.70 1.18
CA MET A 46 -0.96 3.77 0.22
C MET A 46 0.54 4.03 0.04
N LEU A 47 1.30 4.12 1.14
CA LEU A 47 2.76 4.31 1.11
C LEU A 47 3.46 3.18 0.34
N THR A 48 3.05 1.92 0.52
CA THR A 48 3.64 0.81 -0.25
C THR A 48 3.40 0.93 -1.76
N GLY A 49 2.30 1.57 -2.18
CA GLY A 49 2.03 1.92 -3.57
C GLY A 49 2.97 3.02 -4.08
N ILE A 50 3.14 4.10 -3.32
CA ILE A 50 4.02 5.24 -3.65
C ILE A 50 5.47 4.77 -3.82
N PHE A 51 5.97 3.98 -2.87
CA PHE A 51 7.33 3.45 -2.88
C PHE A 51 7.51 2.23 -3.79
N GLY A 52 6.45 1.70 -4.41
CA GLY A 52 6.57 0.56 -5.30
C GLY A 52 7.23 -0.67 -4.67
N TYR A 53 7.04 -0.82 -3.36
CA TYR A 53 7.65 -1.89 -2.57
C TYR A 53 6.60 -2.48 -1.65
N CYS A 54 6.31 -3.77 -1.85
CA CYS A 54 5.47 -4.53 -0.95
C CYS A 54 6.32 -5.50 -0.12
N PRO A 55 6.31 -5.37 1.23
CA PRO A 55 7.04 -6.29 2.10
C PRO A 55 6.51 -7.72 2.02
N ALA A 56 5.19 -7.92 1.90
CA ALA A 56 4.61 -9.25 1.72
C ALA A 56 5.10 -9.93 0.42
N CYS A 57 5.15 -9.21 -0.70
CA CYS A 57 5.67 -9.75 -1.96
C CYS A 57 7.18 -10.04 -1.88
N ALA A 58 7.93 -9.24 -1.12
CA ALA A 58 9.35 -9.47 -0.88
C ALA A 58 9.59 -10.72 -0.01
N MET A 59 8.80 -10.93 1.05
CA MET A 59 8.86 -12.13 1.90
C MET A 59 8.52 -13.41 1.12
N VAL A 60 7.65 -13.32 0.11
CA VAL A 60 7.30 -14.44 -0.79
C VAL A 60 8.41 -14.71 -1.83
N GLY A 61 9.47 -13.90 -1.87
CA GLY A 61 10.60 -14.09 -2.79
C GLY A 61 10.36 -13.56 -4.20
N ARG A 62 9.44 -12.61 -4.37
CA ARG A 62 9.18 -12.00 -5.69
C ARG A 62 10.43 -11.25 -6.17
N LYS A 63 10.87 -11.58 -7.38
CA LYS A 63 12.03 -10.93 -8.02
C LYS A 63 11.70 -9.45 -8.30
N PRO A 64 12.64 -8.52 -8.07
CA PRO A 64 12.43 -7.11 -8.39
C PRO A 64 12.14 -6.92 -9.88
N VAL A 65 11.14 -6.09 -10.19
CA VAL A 65 10.81 -5.71 -11.56
C VAL A 65 11.74 -4.55 -11.95
N ASP A 66 12.81 -4.85 -12.69
CA ASP A 66 13.60 -3.81 -13.35
C ASP A 66 12.72 -3.22 -14.48
N ARG A 67 12.60 -1.88 -14.52
CA ARG A 67 11.62 -1.17 -15.35
C ARG A 67 11.60 -1.68 -16.81
N SER A 68 10.40 -2.07 -17.29
CA SER A 68 9.98 -1.95 -18.69
C SER A 68 9.29 -0.59 -18.89
#